data_AF-A0A9Q8WLU5-F1
#
_entry.id   AF-A0A9Q8WLU5-F1
#
_cell.length_a   1.000
_cell.length_b   1.000
_cell.length_c   1.000
_cell.angle_alpha   90.00
_cell.angle_beta   90.00
_cell.angle_gamma   90.00
#
_symmetry.space_group_name_H-M   'P 1'
#
loop_
_entity.id
_entity.type
_entity.pdbx_description
1 polymer ?
#
loop_
_entity_poly.entity_id
_entity_poly.type
_entity_poly.pdbx_seq_one_letter_code
_entity_poly.pdbx_strand_id
1 'polypeptide(L)'
;MAGNPAIAPCPSKFISSQVLPRDTFRPDHTSASQTRHSQLRSHPSSHLILDIFVPPSTLAANMSSSIIETIPIDHVPADHVVHVAFVKEIENAAFLHQQLLDRNADFEYALIDASVAVSRTHILAAAFKAVTAKVDGSLKTPNVHSELVASLSSANNIAEAYRRYGISPSTKDVIVVKITSPSGPPSAQDVEQHLKDNFQGTPTPFTDESIATSTDWAKVRKYYKLNGLAWLDAIKDEAERREQLETLVLGAMALRTA
;
A
#
# COMPACT_ATOMS: atom_id res chain seq x y z
N MET A 1 -41.40 -27.95 45.20
CA MET A 1 -40.41 -26.86 45.35
C MET A 1 -39.53 -26.84 44.11
N ALA A 2 -39.11 -25.64 43.69
CA ALA A 2 -38.44 -25.28 42.43
C ALA A 2 -39.40 -25.28 41.21
N GLY A 3 -39.85 -24.17 40.62
CA GLY A 3 -39.38 -22.78 40.65
C GLY A 3 -38.82 -22.42 39.26
N ASN A 4 -39.71 -22.18 38.29
CA ASN A 4 -39.36 -21.79 36.92
C ASN A 4 -39.18 -20.25 36.86
N PRO A 5 -38.06 -19.69 36.36
CA PRO A 5 -37.90 -18.24 36.32
C PRO A 5 -38.55 -17.63 35.08
N ALA A 6 -39.37 -16.62 35.32
CA ALA A 6 -40.07 -15.82 34.32
C ALA A 6 -39.12 -14.89 33.56
N ILE A 7 -39.32 -14.82 32.23
CA ILE A 7 -38.65 -13.89 31.31
C ILE A 7 -39.38 -12.55 31.37
N ALA A 8 -38.67 -11.49 31.73
CA ALA A 8 -39.18 -10.11 31.68
C ALA A 8 -38.98 -9.49 30.29
N PRO A 9 -39.93 -8.68 29.77
CA PRO A 9 -39.79 -8.01 28.48
C PRO A 9 -38.99 -6.69 28.59
N CYS A 10 -38.10 -6.45 27.61
CA CYS A 10 -37.39 -5.18 27.41
C CYS A 10 -38.34 -4.04 27.00
N PRO A 11 -38.17 -2.81 27.53
CA PRO A 11 -38.93 -1.65 27.06
C PRO A 11 -38.28 -0.99 25.84
N SER A 12 -39.09 -0.79 24.79
CA SER A 12 -38.77 0.03 23.62
C SER A 12 -38.70 1.51 23.99
N LYS A 13 -37.58 2.18 23.72
CA LYS A 13 -37.50 3.64 23.72
C LYS A 13 -37.42 4.18 22.29
N PHE A 14 -38.53 4.76 21.87
CA PHE A 14 -38.62 5.89 20.94
C PHE A 14 -37.70 7.03 21.39
N ILE A 15 -37.10 7.77 20.42
CA ILE A 15 -36.78 9.22 20.39
C ILE A 15 -36.08 9.43 19.02
N SER A 16 -36.78 9.96 18.02
CA SER A 16 -36.92 11.38 17.65
C SER A 16 -35.87 11.83 16.63
N SER A 17 -36.31 11.92 15.39
CA SER A 17 -35.68 12.65 14.29
C SER A 17 -35.56 14.13 14.64
N GLN A 18 -34.34 14.68 14.58
CA GLN A 18 -34.15 16.13 14.49
C GLN A 18 -33.39 16.47 13.21
N VAL A 19 -34.03 17.38 12.48
CA VAL A 19 -33.67 17.97 11.20
C VAL A 19 -32.57 19.02 11.45
N LEU A 20 -31.48 18.95 10.69
CA LEU A 20 -30.48 20.03 10.63
C LEU A 20 -30.78 20.93 9.41
N PRO A 21 -30.71 22.28 9.55
CA PRO A 21 -31.01 23.19 8.46
C PRO A 21 -29.83 23.40 7.50
N ARG A 22 -30.21 23.72 6.26
CA ARG A 22 -29.36 24.06 5.10
C ARG A 22 -28.68 25.43 5.29
N ASP A 23 -27.36 25.48 5.20
CA ASP A 23 -26.63 26.73 5.01
C ASP A 23 -26.48 27.06 3.52
N THR A 24 -26.93 28.27 3.18
CA THR A 24 -26.92 28.86 1.84
C THR A 24 -25.59 29.55 1.56
N PHE A 25 -24.98 29.15 0.45
CA PHE A 25 -23.79 29.72 -0.19
C PHE A 25 -24.11 31.09 -0.83
N ARG A 26 -23.25 32.09 -0.62
CA ARG A 26 -23.22 33.38 -1.36
C ARG A 26 -21.76 33.73 -1.67
N PRO A 27 -21.39 34.02 -2.93
CA PRO A 27 -20.12 34.68 -3.25
C PRO A 27 -20.34 36.14 -3.66
N ASP A 28 -19.59 37.05 -3.05
CA ASP A 28 -19.40 38.42 -3.55
C ASP A 28 -18.10 38.46 -4.37
N HIS A 29 -18.22 38.84 -5.63
CA HIS A 29 -17.14 39.29 -6.50
C HIS A 29 -17.12 40.81 -6.51
N THR A 30 -15.97 41.42 -6.17
CA THR A 30 -15.70 42.81 -6.55
C THR A 30 -14.25 43.00 -6.98
N SER A 31 -14.13 43.68 -8.11
CA SER A 31 -13.00 44.04 -8.97
C SER A 31 -11.98 45.03 -8.37
N ALA A 32 -10.75 45.02 -8.91
CA ALA A 32 -10.01 46.19 -9.44
C ALA A 32 -8.57 45.76 -9.83
N SER A 33 -8.19 45.63 -11.10
CA SER A 33 -7.66 46.69 -11.99
C SER A 33 -6.61 47.62 -11.37
N GLN A 34 -5.35 47.52 -11.78
CA GLN A 34 -4.55 48.68 -12.19
C GLN A 34 -3.23 48.31 -12.89
N THR A 35 -3.13 48.83 -14.12
CA THR A 35 -1.99 48.87 -15.04
C THR A 35 -1.04 50.00 -14.64
N ARG A 36 0.30 49.81 -14.68
CA ARG A 36 1.25 50.92 -14.89
C ARG A 36 2.45 50.55 -15.77
N HIS A 37 2.66 51.47 -16.70
CA HIS A 37 3.65 51.64 -17.75
C HIS A 37 5.14 51.70 -17.33
N SER A 38 5.97 51.10 -18.18
CA SER A 38 7.26 51.57 -18.76
C SER A 38 8.03 52.73 -18.11
N GLN A 39 9.36 52.58 -17.93
CA GLN A 39 10.40 53.16 -18.82
C GLN A 39 11.85 52.88 -18.36
N LEU A 40 12.76 53.04 -19.33
CA LEU A 40 14.18 52.70 -19.42
C LEU A 40 15.16 53.74 -18.82
N ARG A 41 16.43 53.32 -18.77
CA ARG A 41 17.73 54.05 -18.60
C ARG A 41 18.22 54.10 -17.14
N SER A 42 19.49 53.92 -16.78
CA SER A 42 20.78 53.93 -17.50
C SER A 42 21.88 53.38 -16.56
N HIS A 43 22.94 52.79 -17.13
CA HIS A 43 24.24 52.48 -16.48
C HIS A 43 24.97 53.75 -16.02
N PRO A 44 25.91 53.74 -15.04
CA PRO A 44 27.25 53.16 -15.26
C PRO A 44 28.02 52.55 -14.06
N SER A 45 29.02 51.74 -14.44
CA SER A 45 30.35 51.57 -13.83
C SER A 45 30.55 50.82 -12.51
N SER A 46 31.25 49.69 -12.67
CA SER A 46 32.43 49.26 -11.92
C SER A 46 32.22 48.82 -10.47
N HIS A 47 32.34 47.53 -10.20
CA HIS A 47 33.27 47.00 -9.19
C HIS A 47 33.50 45.50 -9.44
N LEU A 48 34.77 45.10 -9.35
CA LEU A 48 35.26 43.73 -9.44
C LEU A 48 34.42 42.78 -8.57
N ILE A 49 33.91 41.71 -9.18
CA ILE A 49 33.53 40.48 -8.47
C ILE A 49 34.43 39.38 -9.04
N LEU A 50 35.16 38.70 -8.16
CA LEU A 50 35.87 37.48 -8.52
C LEU A 50 34.85 36.47 -9.06
N ASP A 51 34.94 36.17 -10.35
CA ASP A 51 34.34 34.97 -10.92
C ASP A 51 35.06 33.76 -10.30
N ILE A 52 34.52 33.25 -9.20
CA ILE A 52 34.75 31.87 -8.78
C ILE A 52 34.07 31.02 -9.85
N PHE A 53 34.82 30.72 -10.89
CA PHE A 53 34.52 29.68 -11.86
C PHE A 53 34.43 28.35 -11.11
N VAL A 54 33.23 28.04 -10.62
CA VAL A 54 32.88 26.71 -10.10
C VAL A 54 32.89 25.77 -11.30
N PRO A 55 33.76 24.76 -11.34
CA PRO A 55 33.76 23.80 -12.43
C PRO A 55 32.40 23.09 -12.49
N PRO A 56 31.83 22.82 -13.68
CA PRO A 56 30.60 22.02 -13.80
C PRO A 56 30.95 20.56 -13.55
N SER A 57 31.13 20.18 -12.29
CA SER A 57 31.53 18.83 -11.89
C SER A 57 31.07 18.48 -10.48
N THR A 58 29.85 18.85 -10.08
CA THR A 58 29.21 18.26 -8.88
C THR A 58 27.68 18.39 -8.86
N LEU A 59 27.01 18.05 -9.96
CA LEU A 59 25.56 17.80 -9.97
C LEU A 59 25.21 16.53 -10.76
N ALA A 60 26.06 15.51 -10.60
CA ALA A 60 25.73 14.13 -10.94
C ALA A 60 26.19 13.24 -9.79
N ALA A 61 25.30 12.36 -9.36
CA ALA A 61 25.49 11.32 -8.34
C ALA A 61 25.44 11.76 -6.86
N ASN A 62 24.32 12.36 -6.46
CA ASN A 62 23.65 11.89 -5.24
C ASN A 62 22.14 11.77 -5.51
N MET A 63 21.81 11.03 -6.58
CA MET A 63 20.51 10.35 -6.62
C MET A 63 20.64 9.18 -5.66
N SER A 64 20.37 9.42 -4.39
CA SER A 64 19.95 8.35 -3.49
C SER A 64 18.73 7.74 -4.16
N SER A 65 18.91 6.61 -4.87
CA SER A 65 17.78 5.90 -5.47
C SER A 65 16.89 5.52 -4.30
N SER A 66 15.72 6.15 -4.21
CA SER A 66 14.79 5.89 -3.11
C SER A 66 14.43 4.42 -3.15
N ILE A 67 14.50 3.75 -1.99
CA ILE A 67 14.16 2.32 -1.89
C ILE A 67 12.65 2.08 -1.88
N ILE A 68 11.87 3.16 -1.75
CA ILE A 68 10.42 3.14 -1.77
C ILE A 68 9.86 3.70 -3.07
N GLU A 69 8.78 3.11 -3.54
CA GLU A 69 7.94 3.64 -4.59
C GLU A 69 6.63 4.14 -3.96
N THR A 70 6.21 5.35 -4.32
CA THR A 70 4.98 5.95 -3.82
C THR A 70 3.92 5.96 -4.91
N ILE A 71 2.81 5.27 -4.67
CA ILE A 71 1.74 5.02 -5.65
C ILE A 71 0.43 5.61 -5.11
N PRO A 72 -0.17 6.60 -5.79
CA PRO A 72 -1.51 7.07 -5.44
C PRO A 72 -2.55 6.01 -5.80
N ILE A 73 -3.61 5.89 -4.98
CA ILE A 73 -4.77 5.08 -5.33
C ILE A 73 -5.87 6.00 -5.87
N ASP A 74 -6.16 5.88 -7.16
CA ASP A 74 -7.26 6.59 -7.78
C ASP A 74 -8.63 6.06 -7.29
N HIS A 75 -9.63 6.94 -7.24
CA HIS A 75 -11.06 6.62 -7.03
C HIS A 75 -11.50 6.15 -5.64
N VAL A 76 -10.71 6.36 -4.59
CA VAL A 76 -11.14 6.17 -3.21
C VAL A 76 -11.37 7.55 -2.55
N PRO A 77 -12.50 7.81 -1.87
CA PRO A 77 -12.87 9.15 -1.36
C PRO A 77 -12.01 9.68 -0.19
N ALA A 78 -10.82 9.14 0.00
CA ALA A 78 -9.81 9.61 0.93
C ALA A 78 -8.45 9.44 0.26
N ASP A 79 -7.62 10.48 0.28
CA ASP A 79 -6.36 10.65 -0.46
C ASP A 79 -5.25 9.63 -0.12
N HIS A 80 -5.55 8.38 0.21
CA HIS A 80 -4.58 7.39 0.67
C HIS A 80 -3.45 7.18 -0.33
N VAL A 81 -2.25 7.06 0.20
CA VAL A 81 -1.03 6.83 -0.56
C VAL A 81 -0.44 5.50 -0.14
N VAL A 82 0.04 4.74 -1.12
CA VAL A 82 0.69 3.45 -0.90
C VAL A 82 2.19 3.63 -1.12
N HIS A 83 2.98 3.40 -0.07
CA HIS A 83 4.43 3.28 -0.18
C HIS A 83 4.79 1.81 -0.23
N VAL A 84 5.51 1.40 -1.27
CA VAL A 84 5.95 0.01 -1.48
C VAL A 84 7.46 -0.04 -1.50
N ALA A 85 8.04 -1.01 -0.80
CA ALA A 85 9.44 -1.39 -0.95
C ALA A 85 9.52 -2.89 -1.23
N PHE A 86 10.46 -3.29 -2.07
CA PHE A 86 10.77 -4.70 -2.28
C PHE A 86 12.20 -4.97 -1.80
N VAL A 87 12.34 -5.89 -0.86
CA VAL A 87 13.62 -6.23 -0.22
C VAL A 87 13.87 -7.72 -0.39
N LYS A 88 14.96 -8.05 -1.06
CA LYS A 88 15.40 -9.43 -1.30
C LYS A 88 16.46 -9.85 -0.29
N GLU A 89 16.60 -11.17 -0.11
CA GLU A 89 17.66 -11.77 0.71
C GLU A 89 17.68 -11.22 2.14
N ILE A 90 16.51 -11.13 2.76
CA ILE A 90 16.35 -10.58 4.10
C ILE A 90 16.96 -11.53 5.15
N GLU A 91 17.79 -10.98 6.02
CA GLU A 91 18.51 -11.73 7.05
C GLU A 91 17.75 -11.74 8.38
N ASN A 92 16.91 -10.73 8.62
CA ASN A 92 16.21 -10.52 9.88
C ASN A 92 14.68 -10.79 9.82
N ALA A 93 14.22 -11.69 8.94
CA ALA A 93 12.80 -12.05 8.82
C ALA A 93 12.16 -12.49 10.15
N ALA A 94 12.89 -13.26 10.97
CA ALA A 94 12.41 -13.72 12.28
C ALA A 94 12.12 -12.54 13.23
N PHE A 95 12.98 -11.52 13.22
CA PHE A 95 12.80 -10.30 14.00
C PHE A 95 11.56 -9.55 13.53
N LEU A 96 11.42 -9.31 12.21
CA LEU A 96 10.27 -8.61 11.63
C LEU A 96 8.95 -9.34 11.90
N HIS A 97 8.95 -10.66 11.77
CA HIS A 97 7.79 -11.48 12.09
C HIS A 97 7.40 -11.36 13.58
N GLN A 98 8.38 -11.33 14.48
CA GLN A 98 8.13 -11.13 15.91
C GLN A 98 7.51 -9.75 16.18
N GLN A 99 7.98 -8.68 15.53
CA GLN A 99 7.40 -7.33 15.66
C GLN A 99 5.90 -7.30 15.30
N LEU A 100 5.50 -8.04 14.26
CA LEU A 100 4.09 -8.19 13.88
C LEU A 100 3.27 -8.95 14.92
N LEU A 101 3.83 -10.01 15.51
CA LEU A 101 3.17 -10.78 16.57
C LEU A 101 2.99 -9.97 17.85
N ASP A 102 3.99 -9.16 18.20
CA ASP A 102 3.98 -8.27 19.36
C ASP A 102 3.08 -7.04 19.15
N ARG A 103 2.52 -6.87 17.93
CA ARG A 103 1.71 -5.72 17.52
C ARG A 103 2.42 -4.39 17.76
N ASN A 104 3.72 -4.35 17.46
CA ASN A 104 4.48 -3.12 17.59
C ASN A 104 3.96 -2.09 16.57
N ALA A 105 3.52 -0.93 17.07
CA ALA A 105 2.98 0.15 16.25
C ALA A 105 4.02 0.72 15.27
N ASP A 106 5.30 0.67 15.63
CA ASP A 106 6.41 1.11 14.76
C ASP A 106 6.55 0.21 13.53
N PHE A 107 6.13 -1.06 13.64
CA PHE A 107 6.16 -2.05 12.57
C PHE A 107 4.77 -2.30 11.98
N GLU A 108 3.87 -1.33 12.07
CA GLU A 108 2.58 -1.42 11.39
C GLU A 108 2.80 -1.30 9.87
N TYR A 109 3.03 -2.43 9.21
CA TYR A 109 3.21 -2.59 7.77
C TYR A 109 2.49 -3.85 7.29
N ALA A 110 2.18 -3.92 6.00
CA ALA A 110 1.83 -5.19 5.37
C ALA A 110 3.13 -5.82 4.87
N LEU A 111 3.63 -6.83 5.61
CA LEU A 111 4.80 -7.59 5.20
C LEU A 111 4.34 -8.86 4.49
N ILE A 112 4.63 -8.93 3.19
CA ILE A 112 4.15 -9.96 2.28
C ILE A 112 5.32 -10.83 1.85
N ASP A 113 5.16 -12.15 1.89
CA ASP A 113 6.13 -13.08 1.32
C ASP A 113 6.14 -12.94 -0.21
N ALA A 114 7.26 -12.49 -0.79
CA ALA A 114 7.34 -12.25 -2.23
C ALA A 114 7.22 -13.54 -3.06
N SER A 115 7.43 -14.72 -2.44
CA SER A 115 7.27 -16.00 -3.15
C SER A 115 5.82 -16.32 -3.55
N VAL A 116 4.84 -15.62 -3.01
CA VAL A 116 3.43 -15.74 -3.43
C VAL A 116 2.94 -14.54 -4.25
N ALA A 117 3.79 -13.55 -4.47
CA ALA A 117 3.46 -12.40 -5.30
C ALA A 117 3.63 -12.77 -6.78
N VAL A 118 2.62 -12.47 -7.59
CA VAL A 118 2.60 -12.80 -9.03
C VAL A 118 3.00 -11.59 -9.88
N SER A 119 2.52 -10.41 -9.50
CA SER A 119 2.76 -9.14 -10.20
C SER A 119 2.57 -7.96 -9.24
N ARG A 120 2.90 -6.76 -9.72
CA ARG A 120 2.55 -5.49 -9.07
C ARG A 120 1.04 -5.34 -8.93
N THR A 121 0.31 -5.64 -10.00
CA THR A 121 -1.16 -5.55 -10.04
C THR A 121 -1.79 -6.41 -8.95
N HIS A 122 -1.24 -7.60 -8.69
CA HIS A 122 -1.69 -8.48 -7.62
C HIS A 122 -1.59 -7.82 -6.23
N ILE A 123 -0.48 -7.14 -5.92
CA ILE A 123 -0.30 -6.44 -4.64
C ILE A 123 -1.17 -5.18 -4.56
N LEU A 124 -1.21 -4.39 -5.65
CA LEU A 124 -1.99 -3.16 -5.70
C LEU A 124 -3.49 -3.42 -5.65
N ALA A 125 -3.98 -4.50 -6.25
CA ALA A 125 -5.38 -4.93 -6.13
C ALA A 125 -5.74 -5.27 -4.67
N ALA A 126 -4.85 -5.95 -3.93
CA ALA A 126 -5.06 -6.18 -2.51
C ALA A 126 -5.04 -4.88 -1.69
N ALA A 127 -4.13 -3.96 -2.02
CA ALA A 127 -4.05 -2.65 -1.38
C ALA A 127 -5.34 -1.85 -1.61
N PHE A 128 -5.82 -1.78 -2.85
CA PHE A 128 -7.08 -1.14 -3.20
C PHE A 128 -8.24 -1.70 -2.38
N LYS A 129 -8.42 -3.03 -2.36
CA LYS A 129 -9.48 -3.69 -1.56
C LYS A 129 -9.40 -3.34 -0.08
N ALA A 130 -8.20 -3.32 0.49
CA ALA A 130 -8.01 -3.00 1.90
C ALA A 130 -8.36 -1.54 2.20
N VAL A 131 -7.95 -0.59 1.34
CA VAL A 131 -8.29 0.82 1.50
C VAL A 131 -9.80 1.04 1.33
N THR A 132 -10.43 0.40 0.35
CA THR A 132 -11.90 0.44 0.19
C THR A 132 -12.59 -0.06 1.46
N ALA A 133 -12.18 -1.21 2.00
CA ALA A 133 -12.75 -1.74 3.25
C ALA A 133 -12.53 -0.81 4.46
N LYS A 134 -11.39 -0.10 4.52
CA LYS A 134 -11.14 0.93 5.54
C LYS A 134 -12.11 2.09 5.41
N VAL A 135 -12.30 2.59 4.20
CA VAL A 135 -13.18 3.73 3.90
C VAL A 135 -14.65 3.39 4.14
N ASP A 136 -15.07 2.18 3.77
CA ASP A 136 -16.44 1.70 3.97
C ASP A 136 -16.71 1.29 5.43
N GLY A 137 -15.69 1.28 6.29
CA GLY A 137 -15.80 0.81 7.68
C GLY A 137 -16.06 -0.69 7.80
N SER A 138 -15.75 -1.46 6.76
CA SER A 138 -15.99 -2.90 6.65
C SER A 138 -14.72 -3.74 6.85
N LEU A 139 -13.71 -3.20 7.54
CA LEU A 139 -12.49 -3.94 7.88
C LEU A 139 -12.84 -5.18 8.71
N LYS A 140 -12.30 -6.32 8.30
CA LYS A 140 -12.41 -7.59 9.03
C LYS A 140 -11.21 -7.78 9.95
N THR A 141 -10.10 -7.13 9.64
CA THR A 141 -8.87 -7.14 10.42
C THR A 141 -8.73 -5.87 11.26
N PRO A 142 -7.80 -5.82 12.23
CA PRO A 142 -7.63 -4.66 13.10
C PRO A 142 -7.13 -3.38 12.40
N ASN A 143 -6.42 -3.50 11.27
CA ASN A 143 -5.89 -2.36 10.54
C ASN A 143 -5.83 -2.62 9.02
N VAL A 144 -5.70 -1.56 8.24
CA VAL A 144 -5.71 -1.63 6.77
C VAL A 144 -4.56 -2.46 6.19
N HIS A 145 -3.41 -2.52 6.87
CA HIS A 145 -2.25 -3.27 6.39
C HIS A 145 -2.46 -4.78 6.53
N SER A 146 -3.01 -5.21 7.66
CA SER A 146 -3.40 -6.59 7.87
C SER A 146 -4.58 -6.98 6.96
N GLU A 147 -5.48 -6.05 6.64
CA GLU A 147 -6.56 -6.29 5.66
C GLU A 147 -6.00 -6.50 4.25
N LEU A 148 -4.90 -5.82 3.88
CA LEU A 148 -4.21 -6.05 2.62
C LEU A 148 -3.69 -7.49 2.55
N VAL A 149 -2.95 -7.94 3.57
CA VAL A 149 -2.44 -9.32 3.61
C VAL A 149 -3.59 -10.32 3.58
N ALA A 150 -4.66 -10.05 4.32
CA ALA A 150 -5.86 -10.88 4.29
C ALA A 150 -6.45 -10.91 2.88
N SER A 151 -6.56 -9.78 2.19
CA SER A 151 -7.18 -9.58 0.87
C SER A 151 -6.50 -10.31 -0.29
N LEU A 152 -5.22 -10.69 -0.12
CA LEU A 152 -4.52 -11.57 -1.07
C LEU A 152 -5.15 -12.97 -1.12
N SER A 153 -5.67 -13.48 -0.01
CA SER A 153 -6.30 -14.80 -0.01
C SER A 153 -7.61 -14.79 -0.81
N SER A 154 -7.84 -15.84 -1.60
CA SER A 154 -9.14 -16.13 -2.22
C SER A 154 -10.18 -16.66 -1.21
N ALA A 155 -9.75 -17.04 -0.01
CA ALA A 155 -10.59 -17.56 1.06
C ALA A 155 -10.81 -16.52 2.17
N ASN A 156 -11.87 -16.72 2.97
CA ASN A 156 -12.24 -15.83 4.08
C ASN A 156 -11.55 -16.16 5.42
N ASN A 157 -10.58 -17.09 5.43
CA ASN A 157 -9.85 -17.43 6.64
C ASN A 157 -8.63 -16.50 6.82
N ILE A 158 -8.77 -15.50 7.69
CA ILE A 158 -7.76 -14.47 7.95
C ILE A 158 -6.47 -15.08 8.52
N ALA A 159 -6.59 -15.99 9.50
CA ALA A 159 -5.42 -16.62 10.11
C ALA A 159 -4.61 -17.44 9.10
N GLU A 160 -5.31 -18.08 8.17
CA GLU A 160 -4.73 -18.83 7.07
C GLU A 160 -4.05 -17.89 6.05
N ALA A 161 -4.70 -16.76 5.73
CA ALA A 161 -4.15 -15.74 4.86
C ALA A 161 -2.82 -15.19 5.40
N TYR A 162 -2.74 -14.88 6.70
CA TYR A 162 -1.50 -14.42 7.32
C TYR A 162 -0.38 -15.46 7.24
N ARG A 163 -0.70 -16.75 7.41
CA ARG A 163 0.30 -17.83 7.32
C ARG A 163 0.81 -18.07 5.90
N ARG A 164 -0.04 -17.85 4.88
CA ARG A 164 0.31 -18.10 3.48
C ARG A 164 0.96 -16.90 2.80
N TYR A 165 0.42 -15.72 3.04
CA TYR A 165 0.78 -14.50 2.31
C TYR A 165 1.59 -13.52 3.14
N GLY A 166 1.48 -13.60 4.47
CA GLY A 166 2.37 -12.86 5.36
C GLY A 166 3.76 -13.50 5.43
N ILE A 167 4.70 -12.77 6.02
CA ILE A 167 6.06 -13.28 6.26
C ILE A 167 6.09 -14.38 7.33
N SER A 168 7.15 -15.17 7.30
CA SER A 168 7.52 -16.17 8.31
C SER A 168 8.98 -15.96 8.70
N PRO A 169 9.47 -16.59 9.79
CA PRO A 169 10.90 -16.57 10.12
C PRO A 169 11.83 -17.10 9.02
N SER A 170 11.30 -17.90 8.08
CA SER A 170 12.03 -18.47 6.95
C SER A 170 11.88 -17.69 5.64
N THR A 171 11.15 -16.56 5.63
CA THR A 171 10.94 -15.76 4.43
C THR A 171 12.25 -15.11 3.99
N LYS A 172 12.56 -15.19 2.70
CA LYS A 172 13.79 -14.64 2.10
C LYS A 172 13.58 -13.30 1.43
N ASP A 173 12.45 -13.14 0.73
CA ASP A 173 12.15 -11.95 -0.03
C ASP A 173 10.82 -11.38 0.47
N VAL A 174 10.78 -10.08 0.75
CA VAL A 174 9.65 -9.41 1.39
C VAL A 174 9.22 -8.20 0.56
N ILE A 175 7.93 -8.13 0.29
CA ILE A 175 7.29 -6.90 -0.20
C ILE A 175 6.69 -6.19 1.00
N VAL A 176 7.11 -4.96 1.23
CA VAL A 176 6.68 -4.11 2.35
C VAL A 176 5.73 -3.07 1.80
N VAL A 177 4.52 -3.01 2.34
CA VAL A 177 3.52 -2.00 1.94
C VAL A 177 3.07 -1.19 3.15
N LYS A 178 3.20 0.13 3.06
CA LYS A 178 2.65 1.09 4.02
C LYS A 178 1.56 1.90 3.33
N ILE A 179 0.39 1.95 3.95
CA ILE A 179 -0.72 2.79 3.48
C ILE A 179 -0.83 3.99 4.42
N THR A 180 -0.60 5.18 3.90
CA THR A 180 -0.70 6.43 4.65
C THR A 180 -1.91 7.23 4.17
N SER A 181 -2.36 8.17 4.99
CA SER A 181 -3.25 9.24 4.56
C SER A 181 -2.40 10.52 4.50
N PRO A 182 -2.47 11.34 3.46
CA PRO A 182 -1.50 12.41 3.20
C PRO A 182 -1.58 13.56 4.20
N SER A 183 -2.68 13.66 4.96
CA SER A 183 -2.81 14.60 6.08
C SER A 183 -2.28 14.05 7.42
N GLY A 184 -1.75 12.81 7.45
CA GLY A 184 -1.28 12.15 8.67
C GLY A 184 0.17 11.66 8.58
N PRO A 185 0.93 11.68 9.68
CA PRO A 185 2.23 10.99 9.74
C PRO A 185 2.04 9.48 9.55
N PRO A 186 3.06 8.74 9.08
CA PRO A 186 4.42 9.18 8.71
C PRO A 186 4.55 9.71 7.26
N SER A 187 5.53 10.58 7.02
CA SER A 187 5.87 11.01 5.65
C SER A 187 6.58 9.89 4.87
N ALA A 188 6.66 10.01 3.54
CA ALA A 188 7.40 9.06 2.72
C ALA A 188 8.88 8.92 3.15
N GLN A 189 9.50 10.02 3.57
CA GLN A 189 10.89 10.03 4.05
C GLN A 189 11.04 9.28 5.37
N ASP A 190 10.08 9.44 6.30
CA ASP A 190 10.10 8.72 7.58
C ASP A 190 9.92 7.22 7.36
N VAL A 191 9.02 6.84 6.44
CA VAL A 191 8.84 5.44 6.04
C VAL A 191 10.13 4.88 5.45
N GLU A 192 10.74 5.59 4.50
CA GLU A 192 11.99 5.15 3.87
C GLU A 192 13.12 4.98 4.89
N GLN A 193 13.28 5.94 5.80
CA GLN A 193 14.31 5.88 6.84
C GLN A 193 14.08 4.70 7.78
N HIS A 194 12.85 4.49 8.24
CA HIS A 194 12.50 3.35 9.09
C HIS A 194 12.80 2.02 8.40
N LEU A 195 12.54 1.90 7.10
CA LEU A 195 12.88 0.70 6.33
C LEU A 195 14.39 0.47 6.26
N LYS A 196 15.18 1.52 5.98
CA LYS A 196 16.66 1.42 5.94
C LYS A 196 17.26 0.97 7.27
N ASP A 197 16.70 1.44 8.39
CA ASP A 197 17.25 1.15 9.71
C ASP A 197 16.89 -0.25 10.21
N ASN A 198 15.73 -0.79 9.79
CA ASN A 198 15.17 -2.01 10.38
C ASN A 198 15.10 -3.22 9.44
N PHE A 199 15.25 -3.05 8.12
CA PHE A 199 15.17 -4.16 7.16
C PHE A 199 16.58 -4.51 6.65
N GLN A 200 17.07 -5.68 7.02
CA GLN A 200 18.42 -6.15 6.67
C GLN A 200 18.34 -7.03 5.43
N GLY A 201 18.45 -6.42 4.24
CA GLY A 201 18.44 -7.12 2.96
C GLY A 201 18.80 -6.19 1.80
N THR A 202 18.59 -6.65 0.57
CA THR A 202 18.93 -5.90 -0.64
C THR A 202 17.68 -5.23 -1.22
N PRO A 203 17.57 -3.88 -1.19
CA PRO A 203 16.50 -3.17 -1.85
C PRO A 203 16.51 -3.45 -3.36
N THR A 204 15.37 -3.84 -3.90
CA THR A 204 15.19 -4.21 -5.30
C THR A 204 14.03 -3.40 -5.88
N PRO A 205 14.08 -2.97 -7.14
CA PRO A 205 12.95 -2.31 -7.78
C PRO A 205 11.68 -3.16 -7.70
N PHE A 206 10.54 -2.54 -7.38
CA PHE A 206 9.25 -3.22 -7.28
C PHE A 206 8.65 -3.51 -8.68
N THR A 207 9.39 -4.09 -9.62
CA THR A 207 8.88 -4.36 -10.98
C THR A 207 8.37 -5.80 -11.13
N ASP A 208 7.54 -6.06 -12.14
CA ASP A 208 7.02 -7.40 -12.42
C ASP A 208 8.16 -8.40 -12.71
N GLU A 209 9.21 -7.95 -13.40
CA GLU A 209 10.40 -8.78 -13.66
C GLU A 209 11.10 -9.15 -12.36
N SER A 210 11.25 -8.20 -11.45
CA SER A 210 11.91 -8.42 -10.16
C SER A 210 11.09 -9.36 -9.27
N ILE A 211 9.77 -9.17 -9.21
CA ILE A 211 8.84 -10.05 -8.48
C ILE A 211 8.91 -11.48 -9.05
N ALA A 212 8.88 -11.64 -10.37
CA ALA A 212 8.90 -12.94 -11.02
C ALA A 212 10.15 -13.76 -10.71
N THR A 213 11.26 -13.13 -10.32
CA THR A 213 12.48 -13.84 -9.85
C THR A 213 12.32 -14.50 -8.48
N SER A 214 11.39 -13.99 -7.65
CA SER A 214 11.14 -14.47 -6.29
C SER A 214 9.90 -15.36 -6.19
N THR A 215 8.99 -15.28 -7.17
CA THR A 215 7.73 -16.05 -7.19
C THR A 215 7.96 -17.57 -7.25
N ASP A 216 7.35 -18.28 -6.31
CA ASP A 216 7.20 -19.74 -6.34
C ASP A 216 5.84 -20.10 -6.98
N TRP A 217 5.87 -20.37 -8.28
CA TRP A 217 4.67 -20.69 -9.05
C TRP A 217 3.94 -21.97 -8.58
N ALA A 218 4.65 -22.93 -7.98
CA ALA A 218 4.01 -24.11 -7.42
C ALA A 218 3.23 -23.76 -6.15
N LYS A 219 3.80 -22.90 -5.30
CA LYS A 219 3.12 -22.35 -4.11
C LYS A 219 1.91 -21.51 -4.51
N VAL A 220 2.04 -20.60 -5.48
CA VAL A 220 0.93 -19.79 -6.01
C VAL A 220 -0.22 -20.68 -6.49
N ARG A 221 0.07 -21.67 -7.36
CA ARG A 221 -0.95 -22.61 -7.86
C ARG A 221 -1.65 -23.35 -6.73
N LYS A 222 -0.89 -23.80 -5.71
CA LYS A 222 -1.45 -24.46 -4.53
C LYS A 222 -2.37 -23.54 -3.74
N TYR A 223 -1.96 -22.30 -3.47
CA TYR A 223 -2.69 -21.37 -2.60
C TYR A 223 -3.98 -20.87 -3.24
N TYR A 224 -3.96 -20.63 -4.56
CA TYR A 224 -5.13 -20.25 -5.34
C TYR A 224 -5.92 -21.44 -5.91
N LYS A 225 -5.56 -22.68 -5.54
CA LYS A 225 -6.22 -23.92 -6.00
C LYS A 225 -6.30 -24.05 -7.52
N LEU A 226 -5.26 -23.62 -8.22
CA LEU A 226 -5.14 -23.65 -9.68
C LEU A 226 -4.46 -24.94 -10.20
N ASN A 227 -4.36 -25.96 -9.35
CA ASN A 227 -3.79 -27.25 -9.73
C ASN A 227 -4.79 -28.07 -10.55
N GLY A 228 -4.29 -28.81 -11.55
CA GLY A 228 -5.12 -29.72 -12.36
C GLY A 228 -5.90 -29.04 -13.48
N LEU A 229 -5.56 -27.81 -13.85
CA LEU A 229 -6.14 -27.12 -15.00
C LEU A 229 -5.45 -27.59 -16.29
N ALA A 230 -6.00 -28.64 -16.92
CA ALA A 230 -5.41 -29.26 -18.11
C ALA A 230 -5.13 -28.26 -19.26
N TRP A 231 -6.00 -27.26 -19.43
CA TRP A 231 -5.82 -26.22 -20.45
C TRP A 231 -4.62 -25.32 -20.14
N LEU A 232 -4.36 -25.04 -18.86
CA LEU A 232 -3.25 -24.19 -18.42
C LEU A 232 -1.91 -24.94 -18.55
N ASP A 233 -1.93 -26.25 -18.30
CA ASP A 233 -0.76 -27.12 -18.44
C ASP A 233 -0.45 -27.46 -19.92
N ALA A 234 -1.42 -27.28 -20.82
CA ALA A 234 -1.22 -27.42 -22.27
C ALA A 234 -0.47 -26.23 -22.90
N ILE A 235 -0.40 -25.08 -22.21
CA ILE A 235 0.33 -23.91 -22.69
C ILE A 235 1.83 -24.16 -22.60
N LYS A 236 2.48 -24.18 -23.76
CA LYS A 236 3.93 -24.43 -23.90
C LYS A 236 4.78 -23.20 -23.61
N ASP A 237 4.28 -22.02 -23.97
CA ASP A 237 4.95 -20.77 -23.66
C ASP A 237 4.80 -20.46 -22.16
N GLU A 238 5.94 -20.32 -21.48
CA GLU A 238 5.95 -20.01 -20.06
C GLU A 238 5.41 -18.62 -19.77
N ALA A 239 5.67 -17.64 -20.63
CA ALA A 239 5.22 -16.27 -20.44
C ALA A 239 3.69 -16.18 -20.53
N GLU A 240 3.13 -16.75 -21.60
CA GLU A 240 1.68 -16.87 -21.78
C GLU A 240 1.02 -17.61 -20.60
N ARG A 241 1.63 -18.72 -20.15
CA ARG A 241 1.10 -19.48 -19.00
C ARG A 241 1.12 -18.66 -17.71
N ARG A 242 2.13 -17.82 -17.49
CA ARG A 242 2.23 -16.93 -16.32
C ARG A 242 1.19 -15.82 -16.37
N GLU A 243 0.94 -15.24 -17.53
CA GLU A 243 -0.12 -14.23 -17.74
C GLU A 243 -1.51 -14.82 -17.45
N GLN A 244 -1.78 -16.04 -17.93
CA GLN A 244 -3.04 -16.73 -17.62
C GLN A 244 -3.16 -17.04 -16.12
N LEU A 245 -2.06 -17.44 -15.47
CA LEU A 245 -2.03 -17.64 -14.01
C LEU A 245 -2.34 -16.35 -13.25
N GLU A 246 -1.74 -15.23 -13.62
CA GLU A 246 -2.01 -13.93 -13.03
C GLU A 246 -3.49 -13.56 -13.16
N THR A 247 -4.07 -13.73 -14.34
CA THR A 247 -5.50 -13.47 -14.59
C THR A 247 -6.39 -14.29 -13.66
N LEU A 248 -6.09 -15.58 -13.48
CA LEU A 248 -6.84 -16.45 -12.56
C LEU A 248 -6.68 -16.03 -11.11
N VAL A 249 -5.47 -15.61 -10.70
CA VAL A 249 -5.18 -15.12 -9.34
C VAL A 249 -5.98 -13.85 -9.04
N LEU A 250 -5.92 -12.86 -9.94
CA LEU A 250 -6.70 -11.62 -9.83
C LEU A 250 -8.20 -11.90 -9.83
N GLY A 251 -8.67 -12.81 -10.69
CA GLY A 251 -10.06 -13.26 -10.72
C GLY A 251 -10.50 -13.90 -9.39
N ALA A 252 -9.67 -14.77 -8.80
CA ALA A 252 -9.95 -15.40 -7.51
C ALA A 252 -10.02 -14.38 -6.37
N MET A 253 -9.17 -13.35 -6.38
CA MET A 253 -9.25 -12.24 -5.44
C MET A 253 -10.50 -11.38 -5.65
N ALA A 254 -10.87 -11.09 -6.90
CA ALA A 254 -12.03 -10.27 -7.22
C ALA A 254 -13.36 -10.94 -6.83
N LEU A 255 -13.47 -12.26 -7.03
CA LEU A 255 -14.66 -13.04 -6.70
C LEU A 255 -14.81 -13.35 -5.20
N ARG A 256 -13.79 -13.02 -4.39
CA ARG A 256 -13.91 -13.15 -2.94
C ARG A 256 -14.95 -12.17 -2.42
N THR A 257 -16.06 -12.72 -1.94
CA THR A 257 -17.12 -11.95 -1.31
C THR A 257 -16.66 -11.43 0.06
N ALA A 258 -16.96 -10.15 0.32
CA ALA A 258 -16.88 -9.55 1.64
C ALA A 258 -17.81 -10.27 2.62
#